data_AF-A0A419I2U3-F1
#
_entry.id   AF-A0A419I2U3-F1
#
_cell.length_a   1.000
_cell.length_b   1.000
_cell.length_c   1.000
_cell.angle_alpha   90.00
_cell.angle_beta   90.00
_cell.angle_gamma   90.00
#
_symmetry.space_group_name_H-M   'P 1'
#
loop_
_entity.id
_entity.type
_entity.pdbx_description
1 polymer ?
#
loop_
_entity_poly.entity_id
_entity_poly.type
_entity_poly.pdbx_seq_one_letter_code
_entity_poly.pdbx_strand_id
1 'polypeptide(L)'
;MTFNATWTPGPEAVAGMHLTGPAALPGLVLYLDKDSLAITPPTDPTQWRAFAAFLRQLRDGADQLAAVLDARTEQAHDDED
;
A
#
# COMPACT_ATOMS: atom_id res chain seq x y z
N MET A 1 -16.98 -7.53 -15.34
CA MET A 1 -16.94 -8.07 -13.97
C MET A 1 -15.70 -7.54 -13.30
N THR A 2 -15.81 -6.95 -12.11
CA THR A 2 -14.64 -6.50 -11.34
C THR A 2 -14.15 -7.66 -10.50
N PHE A 3 -12.88 -8.04 -10.66
CA PHE A 3 -12.25 -9.02 -9.78
C PHE A 3 -11.73 -8.29 -8.55
N ASN A 4 -12.27 -8.64 -7.38
CA ASN A 4 -11.80 -8.10 -6.11
C ASN A 4 -10.90 -9.15 -5.45
N ALA A 5 -9.66 -8.79 -5.21
CA ALA A 5 -8.78 -9.54 -4.32
C ALA A 5 -8.63 -8.77 -3.02
N THR A 6 -8.75 -9.48 -1.90
CA THR A 6 -8.50 -8.95 -0.56
C THR A 6 -7.27 -9.65 -0.02
N TRP A 7 -6.34 -8.89 0.52
CA TRP A 7 -5.12 -9.41 1.13
C TRP A 7 -5.05 -8.95 2.58
N THR A 8 -4.60 -9.84 3.45
CA THR A 8 -4.29 -9.53 4.85
C THR A 8 -2.79 -9.74 5.04
N PRO A 9 -1.99 -8.66 5.03
CA PRO A 9 -0.54 -8.77 5.18
C PRO A 9 -0.17 -9.46 6.50
N GLY A 10 0.85 -10.32 6.47
CA GLY A 10 1.42 -10.94 7.67
C GLY A 10 2.32 -9.98 8.47
N PRO A 11 2.84 -10.40 9.63
CA PRO A 11 3.66 -9.55 10.52
C PRO A 11 4.94 -9.00 9.86
N GLU A 12 5.50 -9.74 8.91
CA GLU A 12 6.72 -9.37 8.18
C GLU A 12 6.45 -8.57 6.90
N ALA A 13 5.20 -8.13 6.69
CA ALA A 13 4.85 -7.41 5.47
C ALA A 13 5.48 -6.02 5.44
N VAL A 14 6.01 -5.64 4.27
CA VAL A 14 6.66 -4.35 4.06
C VAL A 14 6.22 -3.71 2.74
N ALA A 15 6.15 -2.37 2.74
CA ALA A 15 5.79 -1.56 1.59
C ALA A 15 6.94 -0.62 1.21
N GLY A 16 7.31 -0.55 -0.06
CA GLY A 16 8.42 0.30 -0.49
C GLY A 16 8.47 0.57 -2.00
N MET A 17 9.23 1.59 -2.39
CA MET A 17 9.52 1.84 -3.81
C MET A 17 10.68 0.96 -4.26
N HIS A 18 10.45 0.20 -5.34
CA HIS A 18 11.45 -0.64 -5.97
C HIS A 18 11.47 -0.39 -7.48
N LEU A 19 12.64 -0.59 -8.09
CA LEU A 19 12.75 -0.65 -9.55
C LEU A 19 12.36 -2.05 -10.02
N THR A 20 11.45 -2.15 -10.97
CA THR A 20 10.85 -3.40 -11.44
C THR A 20 11.04 -3.58 -12.95
N GLY A 21 11.23 -4.83 -13.38
CA GLY A 21 11.33 -5.22 -14.78
C GLY A 21 12.62 -4.81 -15.52
N PRO A 22 12.75 -5.16 -16.81
CA PRO A 22 13.99 -4.93 -17.59
C PRO A 22 14.35 -3.46 -17.79
N ALA A 23 13.35 -2.58 -17.73
CA ALA A 23 13.52 -1.13 -17.90
C ALA A 23 13.69 -0.38 -16.56
N ALA A 24 13.78 -1.10 -15.44
CA ALA A 24 13.93 -0.53 -14.09
C ALA A 24 12.88 0.55 -13.78
N LEU A 25 11.61 0.28 -14.09
CA LEU A 25 10.54 1.23 -13.82
C LEU A 25 10.24 1.30 -12.32
N PRO A 26 10.11 2.50 -11.73
CA PRO A 26 9.77 2.63 -10.33
C PRO A 26 8.35 2.10 -10.09
N GLY A 27 8.20 1.23 -9.11
CA GLY A 27 6.91 0.69 -8.66
C GLY A 27 6.83 0.70 -7.14
N LEU A 28 5.60 0.80 -6.63
CA LEU A 28 5.33 0.53 -5.22
C LEU A 28 5.12 -0.97 -5.07
N VAL A 29 5.97 -1.63 -4.28
CA VAL A 29 5.89 -3.07 -4.03
C VAL A 29 5.48 -3.29 -2.58
N LEU A 30 4.48 -4.15 -2.42
CA LEU A 30 4.00 -4.66 -1.14
C LEU A 30 4.43 -6.11 -1.05
N TYR A 31 5.33 -6.41 -0.13
CA TYR A 31 5.68 -7.79 0.23
C TYR A 31 4.71 -8.24 1.32
N LEU A 32 3.91 -9.26 1.01
CA LEU A 32 2.80 -9.75 1.82
C LEU A 32 3.12 -11.16 2.31
N ASP A 33 4.31 -11.34 2.90
CA ASP A 33 4.92 -12.63 3.27
C ASP A 33 5.17 -13.53 2.05
N LYS A 34 4.18 -14.34 1.63
CA LYS A 34 4.33 -15.31 0.53
C LYS A 34 3.98 -14.74 -0.84
N ASP A 35 3.23 -13.65 -0.85
CA ASP A 35 2.77 -12.98 -2.07
C ASP A 35 3.40 -11.59 -2.18
N SER A 36 3.46 -11.06 -3.41
CA SER A 36 3.83 -9.67 -3.64
C SER A 36 2.82 -8.99 -4.54
N LEU A 37 2.48 -7.74 -4.21
CA LEU A 37 1.67 -6.87 -5.06
C LEU A 37 2.55 -5.71 -5.54
N ALA A 38 2.70 -5.59 -6.84
CA ALA A 38 3.40 -4.46 -7.46
C ALA A 38 2.39 -3.52 -8.11
N ILE A 39 2.43 -2.24 -7.73
CA ILE A 39 1.67 -1.16 -8.34
C ILE A 39 2.65 -0.34 -9.19
N THR A 40 2.58 -0.53 -10.51
CA THR A 40 3.48 0.10 -11.48
C THR A 40 2.78 1.23 -12.24
N PRO A 41 3.51 2.27 -12.65
CA PRO A 41 2.95 3.35 -13.44
C PRO A 41 2.48 2.85 -14.82
N PRO A 42 1.49 3.52 -15.44
CA PRO A 42 1.15 3.29 -16.84
C PRO A 42 2.37 3.43 -17.75
N THR A 43 2.40 2.68 -18.85
CA THR A 43 3.49 2.75 -19.84
C THR A 43 3.58 4.11 -20.54
N ASP A 44 2.44 4.81 -20.65
CA ASP A 44 2.33 6.14 -21.24
C ASP A 44 2.65 7.24 -20.20
N PRO A 45 3.74 8.00 -20.39
CA PRO A 45 4.17 9.05 -19.46
C PRO A 45 3.16 10.19 -19.26
N THR A 46 2.26 10.42 -20.22
CA THR A 46 1.26 11.50 -20.09
C THR A 46 0.26 11.24 -18.97
N GLN A 47 0.11 9.97 -18.56
CA GLN A 47 -0.79 9.53 -17.49
C GLN A 47 -0.14 9.57 -16.11
N TRP A 48 1.17 9.78 -16.01
CA TRP A 48 1.92 9.69 -14.76
C TRP A 48 1.51 10.73 -13.73
N ARG A 49 1.09 11.93 -14.16
CA ARG A 49 0.62 12.96 -13.23
C ARG A 49 -0.64 12.50 -12.48
N ALA A 50 -1.57 11.88 -13.19
CA ALA A 50 -2.79 11.33 -12.59
C ALA A 50 -2.45 10.12 -11.69
N PHE A 51 -1.56 9.23 -12.15
CA PHE A 51 -1.09 8.11 -11.35
C PHE A 51 -0.39 8.56 -10.05
N ALA A 52 0.44 9.60 -10.10
CA ALA A 52 1.06 10.19 -8.92
C ALA A 52 0.03 10.80 -7.96
N ALA A 53 -1.08 11.36 -8.45
CA ALA A 53 -2.17 11.82 -7.60
C ALA A 53 -2.86 10.64 -6.89
N PHE A 54 -3.11 9.55 -7.62
CA PHE A 54 -3.64 8.30 -7.04
C PHE A 54 -2.71 7.72 -5.96
N LEU A 55 -1.39 7.68 -6.19
CA LEU A 55 -0.44 7.21 -5.17
C LEU A 55 -0.47 8.05 -3.89
N ARG A 56 -0.68 9.37 -3.99
CA ARG A 56 -0.84 10.22 -2.80
C ARG A 56 -2.13 9.91 -2.06
N GLN A 57 -3.24 9.71 -2.77
CA GLN A 57 -4.51 9.29 -2.17
C GLN A 57 -4.38 7.94 -1.47
N LEU A 58 -3.64 6.99 -2.05
CA LEU A 58 -3.35 5.70 -1.43
C LEU A 58 -2.57 5.87 -0.11
N ARG A 59 -1.52 6.69 -0.11
CA ARG A 59 -0.76 7.02 1.12
C ARG A 59 -1.67 7.64 2.17
N ASP A 60 -2.42 8.67 1.81
CA ASP A 60 -3.27 9.40 2.75
C ASP A 60 -4.36 8.48 3.35
N GLY A 61 -4.93 7.56 2.56
CA GLY A 61 -5.86 6.54 3.05
C GLY A 61 -5.21 5.48 3.95
N ALA A 62 -3.98 5.07 3.66
CA ALA A 62 -3.22 4.17 4.52
C ALA A 62 -2.89 4.82 5.87
N ASP A 63 -2.46 6.09 5.86
CA ASP A 63 -2.18 6.86 7.08
C ASP A 63 -3.45 7.02 7.95
N GLN A 64 -4.60 7.29 7.33
CA GLN A 64 -5.88 7.35 8.03
C GLN A 64 -6.26 6.01 8.70
N LEU A 65 -6.09 4.90 7.99
CA LEU A 65 -6.37 3.58 8.55
C LEU A 65 -5.44 3.26 9.72
N ALA A 66 -4.14 3.56 9.59
CA ALA A 66 -3.17 3.38 10.67
C ALA A 66 -3.58 4.15 11.93
N ALA A 67 -3.92 5.43 11.79
CA ALA A 67 -4.35 6.26 12.92
C ALA A 67 -5.60 5.70 13.64
N VAL A 68 -6.56 5.12 12.91
CA VAL A 68 -7.74 4.47 13.50
C VAL A 68 -7.36 3.20 14.26
N LEU A 69 -6.38 2.43 13.76
CA LEU A 69 -5.91 1.22 14.44
C LEU A 69 -5.15 1.56 15.71
N ASP A 70 -4.24 2.54 15.66
CA ASP A 70 -3.47 3.01 16.82
C ASP A 70 -4.41 3.47 17.94
N ALA A 71 -5.39 4.33 17.62
CA ALA A 71 -6.35 4.82 18.60
C ALA A 71 -7.17 3.69 19.26
N ARG A 72 -7.51 2.63 18.51
CA ARG A 72 -8.24 1.47 19.05
C ARG A 72 -7.36 0.61 19.96
N THR A 73 -6.07 0.49 19.65
CA THR A 73 -5.12 -0.25 20.47
C THR A 73 -4.85 0.47 21.78
N GLU A 74 -4.79 1.81 21.78
CA GLU A 74 -4.67 2.63 23.00
C GLU A 74 -5.90 2.46 23.91
N GLN A 75 -7.10 2.54 23.35
CA GLN A 75 -8.35 2.34 24.11
C GLN A 75 -8.45 0.95 24.76
N ALA A 76 -7.98 -0.10 24.08
CA ALA A 76 -8.01 -1.45 24.61
C ALA A 76 -7.07 -1.63 25.81
N HIS A 77 -5.93 -0.92 25.84
CA HIS A 77 -5.02 -0.96 26.99
C HIS A 77 -5.58 -0.20 28.20
N ASP A 78 -6.25 0.92 27.98
CA ASP A 78 -6.85 1.73 29.07
C ASP A 78 -8.05 1.02 29.75
N ASP A 79 -8.75 0.12 29.06
CA ASP A 79 -9.87 -0.67 29.61
C ASP A 79 -9.41 -1.92 30.41
N GLU A 80 -8.13 -2.31 30.31
CA GLU A 80 -7.55 -3.47 31.02
C GLU A 80 -6.84 -3.11 32.36
N ASP A 81 -6.69 -1.81 32.67
CA ASP A 81 -6.11 -1.26 33.92
C ASP A 81 -7.18 -0.85 34.97
#